data_AF-A0A081L675-F1
#
_entry.id   AF-A0A081L675-F1
#
_cell.length_a   1.000
_cell.length_b   1.000
_cell.length_c   1.000
_cell.angle_alpha   90.00
_cell.angle_beta   90.00
_cell.angle_gamma   90.00
#
_symmetry.space_group_name_H-M   'P 1'
#
loop_
_entity.id
_entity.type
_entity.pdbx_description
1 polymer ?
#
loop_
_entity_poly.entity_id
_entity_poly.type
_entity_poly.pdbx_seq_one_letter_code
_entity_poly.pdbx_strand_id
1 'polypeptide(L)' 'MKDLRLQEIPSKIIDIETFDAGKEPLVFVLSNGILKYAPLPPHGETKIVTHNNKVTRLLYNEGELFE' A
#
# COMPACT_ATOMS: atom_id res chain seq x y z
N MET A 1 -0.41 -10.75 -3.46
CA MET A 1 -0.15 -9.71 -2.44
C MET A 1 0.82 -10.30 -1.43
N LYS A 2 2.06 -9.80 -1.33
CA LYS A 2 3.05 -10.29 -0.35
C LYS A 2 2.84 -9.56 0.97
N ASP A 3 2.82 -10.29 2.08
CA ASP A 3 2.58 -9.74 3.43
C ASP A 3 3.90 -9.68 4.21
N LEU A 4 4.18 -8.55 4.89
CA LEU A 4 5.35 -8.38 5.74
C LEU A 4 4.91 -8.04 7.18
N ARG A 5 5.37 -8.81 8.18
CA ARG A 5 5.01 -8.60 9.60
C ARG A 5 6.03 -7.68 10.26
N LEU A 6 5.58 -6.55 10.83
CA LEU A 6 6.47 -5.57 11.47
C LEU A 6 7.24 -6.12 12.67
N GLN A 7 6.67 -7.10 13.36
CA GLN A 7 7.22 -7.67 14.60
C GLN A 7 8.54 -8.42 14.36
N GLU A 8 8.78 -8.81 13.09
CA GLU A 8 9.97 -9.52 12.62
C GLU A 8 10.98 -8.56 11.97
N ILE A 9 10.64 -7.28 11.82
CA ILE A 9 11.53 -6.26 11.25
C ILE A 9 12.31 -5.63 12.41
N PRO A 10 13.61 -5.94 12.58
CA PRO A 10 14.43 -5.25 13.57
C PRO A 10 14.35 -3.75 13.26
N SER A 11 13.92 -2.99 14.26
CA SER A 11 13.66 -1.56 14.14
C SER A 11 14.85 -0.83 13.53
N LYS A 12 14.76 -0.42 12.26
CA LYS A 12 15.11 0.93 11.79
C LYS A 12 15.06 1.16 10.29
N ILE A 13 14.97 0.13 9.45
CA ILE A 13 14.98 0.35 8.01
C ILE A 13 13.95 -0.58 7.38
N ILE A 14 12.81 -0.01 6.97
CA ILE A 14 12.04 -0.65 5.90
C ILE A 14 12.92 -0.43 4.67
N ASP A 15 13.62 -1.47 4.24
CA ASP A 15 14.46 -1.39 3.05
C ASP A 15 13.56 -1.40 1.82
N ILE A 16 13.25 -0.19 1.34
CA ILE A 16 12.31 0.04 0.25
C ILE A 16 12.88 -0.52 -1.08
N GLU A 17 14.20 -0.70 -1.19
CA GLU A 17 14.84 -1.28 -2.38
C GLU A 17 14.43 -2.75 -2.61
N THR A 18 13.90 -3.43 -1.59
CA THR A 18 13.40 -4.81 -1.69
C THR A 18 12.00 -4.90 -2.31
N PHE A 19 11.28 -3.78 -2.46
CA PHE A 19 9.98 -3.79 -3.10
C PHE A 19 10.18 -3.82 -4.61
N ASP A 20 9.69 -4.90 -5.23
CA ASP A 20 9.78 -5.20 -6.67
C ASP A 20 8.82 -4.30 -7.49
N ALA A 21 8.79 -3.01 -7.18
CA ALA A 21 7.78 -2.03 -7.59
C ALA A 21 8.28 -1.02 -8.63
N GLY A 22 9.54 -1.12 -9.04
CA GLY A 22 10.13 -0.15 -9.98
C GLY A 22 10.10 1.29 -9.45
N LYS A 23 9.84 2.26 -10.34
CA LYS A 23 9.74 3.69 -10.00
C LYS A 23 8.29 4.18 -9.86
N GLU A 24 7.33 3.26 -9.79
CA GLU A 24 5.91 3.62 -9.74
C GLU A 24 5.53 4.17 -8.37
N PRO A 25 4.56 5.10 -8.29
CA PRO A 25 4.07 5.58 -7.00
C PRO A 25 3.44 4.43 -6.21
N LEU A 26 3.79 4.32 -4.93
CA LEU A 26 3.30 3.27 -4.03
C LEU A 26 2.51 3.86 -2.87
N VAL A 27 1.53 3.09 -2.40
CA VAL A 27 0.90 3.29 -1.09
C VAL A 27 1.35 2.21 -0.12
N PHE A 28 1.81 2.62 1.06
CA PHE A 28 2.09 1.75 2.19
C PHE A 28 0.97 1.86 3.22
N VAL A 29 0.45 0.72 3.65
CA VAL A 29 -0.61 0.65 4.64
C VAL A 29 -0.15 -0.22 5.79
N LEU A 30 -0.10 0.40 6.97
CA LEU A 30 0.17 -0.31 8.19
C LEU A 30 -1.12 -0.52 9.00
N SER A 31 -1.46 -1.78 9.23
CA SER A 31 -2.63 -2.13 10.03
C SER A 31 -2.43 -3.47 10.73
N ASN A 32 -2.81 -3.54 12.01
CA ASN A 32 -2.70 -4.77 12.82
C ASN A 32 -1.28 -5.36 12.87
N GLY A 33 -0.25 -4.53 12.87
CA GLY A 33 1.16 -4.95 12.89
C GLY A 33 1.65 -5.58 11.57
N ILE A 34 0.86 -5.51 10.50
CA ILE A 34 1.21 -5.98 9.15
C ILE A 34 1.35 -4.77 8.25
N LEU A 35 2.47 -4.72 7.52
CA LEU A 35 2.68 -3.77 6.45
C LEU A 35 2.27 -4.43 5.13
N LYS A 36 1.35 -3.78 4.43
CA LYS A 36 1.01 -4.10 3.04
C LYS A 36 1.36 -2.91 2.16
N TYR A 37 1.70 -3.16 0.91
CA TYR A 37 1.92 -2.12 -0.09
C TYR A 37 1.25 -2.48 -1.41
N ALA A 38 0.94 -1.47 -2.21
CA ALA A 38 0.42 -1.63 -3.55
C ALA A 38 0.80 -0.42 -4.43
N PRO A 39 0.94 -0.61 -5.75
CA PRO A 39 1.09 0.51 -6.67
C PRO A 39 -0.18 1.36 -6.70
N LEU A 40 -0.01 2.64 -6.97
CA LEU A 40 -1.10 3.57 -7.27
C LEU A 40 -1.42 3.50 -8.77
N PRO A 41 -2.70 3.61 -9.15
CA PRO A 41 -3.08 3.64 -10.56
C PRO A 41 -2.53 4.91 -11.23
N PRO A 42 -2.15 4.86 -12.52
CA PRO A 42 -1.63 6.03 -13.24
C PRO A 42 -2.64 7.19 -13.31
N HIS A 43 -3.92 6.86 -13.49
CA HIS A 43 -5.03 7.80 -13.54
C HIS A 43 -6.20 7.23 -12.74
N GLY A 44 -6.45 7.77 -11.55
CA GLY A 44 -7.56 7.32 -10.73
C GLY A 44 -7.46 7.75 -9.27
N GLU A 45 -8.49 7.41 -8.52
CA GLU A 45 -8.57 7.63 -7.07
C GLU A 45 -8.31 6.31 -6.33
N THR A 46 -7.43 6.34 -5.34
CA THR A 46 -7.21 5.20 -4.41
C THR A 46 -7.87 5.50 -3.07
N LYS A 47 -8.82 4.65 -2.65
CA LYS A 47 -9.52 4.77 -1.36
C LYS A 47 -9.09 3.70 -0.37
N ILE A 48 -8.69 4.12 0.82
CA ILE A 48 -8.40 3.23 1.95
C ILE A 48 -9.70 3.02 2.74
N VAL A 49 -10.19 1.79 2.82
CA VAL A 49 -11.42 1.46 3.55
C VAL A 49 -11.08 0.80 4.88
N THR A 50 -11.51 1.43 5.97
CA THR A 50 -11.32 0.93 7.34
C THR A 50 -12.62 0.38 7.91
N HIS A 51 -12.50 -0.61 8.80
CA HIS A 51 -13.59 -1.12 9.62
C HIS A 51 -13.00 -1.67 10.91
N ASN A 52 -13.60 -1.36 12.07
CA ASN A 52 -13.13 -1.79 13.39
C ASN A 52 -11.63 -1.51 13.64
N ASN A 53 -11.17 -0.29 13.37
CA ASN A 53 -9.77 0.15 13.51
C ASN A 53 -8.75 -0.66 12.69
N LYS A 54 -9.20 -1.35 11.64
CA LYS A 54 -8.34 -2.11 10.72
C LYS A 54 -8.58 -1.67 9.28
N VAL A 55 -7.53 -1.66 8.47
CA VAL A 55 -7.72 -1.54 7.02
C VAL A 55 -8.22 -2.87 6.50
N THR A 56 -9.33 -2.82 5.75
CA THR A 56 -9.98 -4.01 5.21
C THR A 56 -9.69 -4.19 3.73
N ARG A 57 -9.65 -3.10 2.96
CA ARG A 57 -9.41 -3.13 1.51
C ARG A 57 -8.93 -1.77 1.01
N LEU A 58 -8.25 -1.83 -0.13
CA LEU A 58 -8.01 -0.70 -1.03
C LEU A 58 -9.02 -0.79 -2.16
N LEU A 59 -9.62 0.34 -2.54
CA LEU A 59 -10.45 0.44 -3.73
C LEU A 59 -9.77 1.37 -4.73
N TYR A 60 -9.74 0.94 -5.99
CA TYR A 60 -9.21 1.71 -7.10
C TYR A 60 -10.38 2.16 -7.96
N ASN A 61 -10.51 3.46 -8.16
CA ASN A 61 -11.47 4.05 -9.09
C ASN A 61 -10.68 4.68 -10.22
N GLU A 62 -10.34 3.85 -11.21
CA GLU A 62 -9.53 4.24 -12.36
C GLU A 62 -10.37 4.97 -13.40
N GLY A 63 -9.80 6.01 -13.98
CA GLY A 63 -10.47 6.84 -14.95
C GLY A 63 -9.55 7.96 -15.40
N GLU A 64 -9.50 8.16 -16.71
CA GLU A 64 -8.74 9.26 -17.31
C GLU A 64 -9.61 10.52 -17.29
N LEU A 65 -9.03 11.63 -16.81
CA LEU A 65 -9.60 12.94 -17.04
C LEU A 65 -9.45 13.23 -18.54
N PHE A 66 -10.56 13.27 -19.27
CA PHE A 66 -10.58 13.85 -20.61
C PHE A 66 -10.37 15.36 -20.46
N GLU A 67 -9.15 15.83 -20.69
CA GLU A 67 -8.80 17.26 -20.86
C GLU A 67 -8.66 17.63 -22.34
#